data_AF-A0A1R1YB24-F1
#
_entry.id   AF-A0A1R1YB24-F1
#
_cell.length_a   1.000
_cell.length_b   1.000
_cell.length_c   1.000
_cell.angle_alpha   90.00
_cell.angle_beta   90.00
_cell.angle_gamma   90.00
#
_symmetry.space_group_name_H-M   'P 1'
#
loop_
_entity.id
_entity.type
_entity.pdbx_description
1 polymer ?
#
loop_
_entity_poly.entity_id
_entity_poly.type
_entity_poly.pdbx_seq_one_letter_code
_entity_poly.pdbx_strand_id
1 'polypeptide(L)'
;MSDNSILVPANQIVEAENSYASLNLNKHIIKQNSDIATLKEQLESEVKARTELYMHYQEEEIQILSREKELAVKEADFYRRQSEEASKPKLATSSDSSSSVSVPKIPKIPEFSGSSVGFPRWVSWVDDLFSNYPQLNDFSQRMMVVDSLKGDARSWYDAEPDSSTVSWPALKDALLRKYGGTNSISNALTTISLMKLTSRSDF
;
A
#
# COMPACT_ATOMS: atom_id res chain seq x y z
N MET A 1 30.96 68.51 -62.45
CA MET A 1 30.46 67.62 -61.39
C MET A 1 30.58 68.43 -60.11
N SER A 2 29.47 68.98 -59.62
CA SER A 2 29.49 69.85 -58.45
C SER A 2 29.22 68.99 -57.22
N ASP A 3 30.24 68.82 -56.40
CA ASP A 3 30.12 68.18 -55.09
C ASP A 3 29.22 69.03 -54.20
N ASN A 4 27.98 68.56 -54.00
CA ASN A 4 27.09 69.08 -52.97
C ASN A 4 27.57 68.53 -51.62
N SER A 5 28.57 69.16 -51.01
CA SER A 5 28.88 68.94 -49.59
C SER A 5 27.73 69.50 -48.75
N ILE A 6 26.90 68.60 -48.23
CA ILE A 6 25.86 68.92 -47.25
C ILE A 6 26.56 69.38 -45.97
N LEU A 7 26.60 70.69 -45.74
CA LEU A 7 27.12 71.27 -44.49
C LEU A 7 26.02 71.20 -43.44
N VAL A 8 26.03 70.16 -42.59
CA VAL A 8 25.09 70.04 -41.47
C VAL A 8 25.52 70.99 -40.34
N PRO A 9 24.65 71.91 -39.87
CA PRO A 9 24.99 72.81 -38.77
C PRO A 9 25.24 72.05 -37.47
N ALA A 10 26.30 72.42 -36.73
CA ALA A 10 26.68 71.77 -35.46
C ALA A 10 25.53 71.71 -34.42
N ASN A 11 24.64 72.71 -34.40
CA ASN A 11 23.48 72.70 -33.51
C ASN A 11 22.51 71.56 -33.79
N GLN A 12 22.32 71.16 -35.06
CA GLN A 12 21.45 70.02 -35.39
C GLN A 12 22.04 68.69 -34.92
N ILE A 13 23.37 68.58 -34.90
CA ILE A 13 24.07 67.39 -34.38
C ILE A 13 23.87 67.29 -32.87
N VAL A 14 24.07 68.39 -32.14
CA VAL A 14 23.87 68.43 -30.68
C VAL A 14 22.41 68.15 -30.29
N GLU A 15 21.44 68.69 -31.04
CA GLU A 15 20.02 68.38 -30.83
C GLU A 15 19.69 66.91 -31.08
N ALA A 16 20.27 66.30 -32.12
CA ALA A 16 20.10 64.88 -32.42
C ALA A 16 20.73 63.98 -31.33
N GLU A 17 21.90 64.34 -30.82
CA GLU A 17 22.58 63.63 -29.73
C GLU A 17 21.76 63.68 -28.44
N ASN A 18 21.23 64.86 -28.09
CA ASN A 18 20.36 65.03 -26.92
C ASN A 18 19.04 64.25 -27.06
N SER A 19 18.44 64.26 -28.26
CA SER A 19 17.23 63.50 -28.55
C SER A 19 17.47 61.99 -28.43
N TYR A 20 18.59 61.50 -28.97
CA TYR A 20 18.98 60.09 -28.88
C TYR A 20 19.24 59.65 -27.44
N ALA A 21 19.96 60.47 -26.66
CA ALA A 21 20.22 60.20 -25.24
C ALA A 21 18.91 60.14 -24.42
N SER A 22 17.99 61.07 -24.67
CA SER A 22 16.67 61.09 -24.04
C SER A 22 15.83 59.86 -24.42
N LEU A 23 15.83 59.45 -25.68
CA LEU A 23 15.11 58.26 -26.13
C LEU A 23 15.65 56.98 -25.48
N ASN A 24 16.97 56.85 -25.39
CA ASN A 24 17.60 55.69 -24.77
C ASN A 24 17.29 55.62 -23.27
N LEU A 25 17.32 56.76 -22.58
CA LEU A 25 16.92 56.86 -21.18
C LEU A 25 15.45 56.47 -20.99
N ASN A 26 14.54 56.97 -21.83
CA ASN A 26 13.12 56.61 -21.78
C ASN A 26 12.90 55.11 -22.02
N LYS A 27 13.61 54.51 -22.98
CA LYS A 27 13.55 53.07 -23.23
C LYS A 27 14.02 52.27 -22.02
N HIS A 28 15.08 52.72 -21.34
CA HIS A 28 15.57 52.09 -20.12
C HIS A 28 14.54 52.17 -18.99
N ILE A 29 13.94 53.34 -18.78
CA ILE A 29 12.89 53.56 -17.76
C ILE A 29 11.68 52.67 -18.03
N ILE A 30 11.20 52.60 -19.27
CA ILE A 30 10.07 51.74 -19.64
C ILE A 30 10.36 50.28 -19.32
N LYS A 31 11.56 49.81 -19.67
CA LYS A 31 11.98 48.44 -19.36
C LYS A 31 12.06 48.19 -17.85
N GLN A 32 12.66 49.11 -17.09
CA GLN A 32 12.71 48.99 -15.64
C GLN A 32 11.31 48.94 -15.02
N ASN A 33 10.38 49.76 -15.51
CA ASN A 33 9.01 49.76 -15.04
C ASN A 33 8.27 48.45 -15.37
N SER A 34 8.49 47.87 -16.56
CA SER A 34 7.93 46.56 -16.89
C SER A 34 8.49 45.46 -15.99
N ASP A 35 9.81 45.46 -15.79
CA ASP A 35 10.47 44.46 -14.94
C ASP A 35 9.98 44.56 -13.48
N ILE A 36 9.84 45.79 -12.96
CA ILE A 36 9.27 46.04 -11.62
C ILE A 36 7.83 45.53 -11.53
N ALA A 37 7.00 45.73 -12.55
CA ALA A 37 5.62 45.23 -12.56
C ALA A 37 5.58 43.70 -12.49
N THR A 38 6.40 43.02 -13.31
CA THR A 38 6.46 41.55 -13.31
C THR A 38 6.98 40.98 -11.99
N LEU A 39 8.00 41.60 -11.39
CA LEU A 39 8.54 41.16 -10.11
C LEU A 39 7.54 41.36 -8.96
N LYS A 40 6.74 42.42 -8.99
CA LYS A 40 5.66 42.64 -8.02
C LYS A 40 4.59 41.57 -8.12
N GLU A 41 4.16 41.24 -9.32
CA GLU A 41 3.17 40.18 -9.56
C GLU A 41 3.70 38.82 -9.10
N GLN A 42 4.95 38.49 -9.41
CA GLN A 42 5.60 37.26 -8.95
C GLN A 42 5.66 37.21 -7.42
N LEU A 43 6.10 38.30 -6.77
CA LEU A 43 6.17 38.38 -5.31
C LEU A 43 4.79 38.17 -4.67
N GLU A 44 3.74 38.78 -5.21
CA GLU A 44 2.38 38.62 -4.71
C GLU A 44 1.88 37.18 -4.87
N SER A 45 2.14 36.57 -6.02
CA SER A 45 1.77 35.17 -6.27
C SER A 45 2.50 34.20 -5.34
N GLU A 46 3.79 34.44 -5.07
CA GLU A 46 4.61 33.61 -4.18
C GLU A 46 4.18 33.77 -2.72
N VAL A 47 3.88 35.00 -2.28
CA VAL A 47 3.35 35.26 -0.94
C VAL A 47 2.01 34.55 -0.74
N LYS A 48 1.14 34.59 -1.75
CA LYS A 48 -0.14 33.88 -1.72
C LYS A 48 0.05 32.37 -1.63
N ALA A 49 0.85 31.78 -2.52
CA ALA A 49 1.13 30.35 -2.55
C ALA A 49 1.75 29.87 -1.21
N ARG A 50 2.70 30.62 -0.67
CA ARG A 50 3.31 30.34 0.63
C ARG A 50 2.30 30.39 1.79
N THR A 51 1.37 31.34 1.75
CA THR A 51 0.32 31.49 2.78
C THR A 51 -0.65 30.31 2.72
N GLU A 52 -1.08 29.92 1.51
CA GLU A 52 -1.94 28.75 1.30
C GLU A 52 -1.28 27.46 1.79
N LEU A 53 0.00 27.26 1.48
CA LEU A 53 0.76 26.11 1.95
C LEU A 53 0.87 26.07 3.48
N TYR A 54 1.15 27.21 4.11
CA TYR A 54 1.22 27.30 5.57
C TYR A 54 -0.13 26.99 6.24
N MET A 55 -1.23 27.48 5.65
CA MET A 55 -2.58 27.19 6.14
C MET A 55 -2.92 25.70 6.03
N HIS A 56 -2.63 25.07 4.89
CA HIS A 56 -2.83 23.63 4.72
C HIS A 56 -2.02 22.81 5.71
N TYR A 57 -0.75 23.17 5.92
CA TYR A 57 0.10 22.49 6.90
C TYR A 57 -0.49 22.56 8.31
N GLN A 58 -0.97 23.74 8.74
CA GLN A 58 -1.63 23.90 10.04
C GLN A 58 -2.92 23.10 10.16
N GLU A 59 -3.70 23.02 9.08
CA GLU A 59 -4.93 22.23 9.04
C GLU A 59 -4.64 20.72 9.16
N GLU A 60 -3.64 20.21 8.44
CA GLU A 60 -3.20 18.81 8.56
C GLU A 60 -2.68 18.49 9.96
N GLU A 61 -1.90 19.38 10.57
CA GLU A 61 -1.40 19.24 11.93
C GLU A 61 -2.56 19.08 12.93
N ILE A 62 -3.60 19.90 12.82
CA ILE A 62 -4.80 19.81 13.66
C ILE A 62 -5.55 18.50 13.41
N GLN A 63 -5.69 18.06 12.16
CA GLN A 63 -6.38 16.81 11.83
C GLN A 63 -5.65 15.60 12.41
N ILE A 64 -4.33 15.56 12.32
CA ILE A 64 -3.50 14.48 12.88
C ILE A 64 -3.68 14.44 14.40
N LEU A 65 -3.51 15.57 15.08
CA LEU A 65 -3.67 15.67 16.53
C LEU A 65 -5.07 15.24 16.99
N SER A 66 -6.12 15.63 16.25
CA SER A 66 -7.49 15.22 16.54
C SER A 66 -7.66 13.70 16.43
N ARG A 67 -7.14 13.10 15.34
CA ARG A 67 -7.18 11.64 15.13
C ARG A 67 -6.42 10.89 16.20
N GLU A 68 -5.23 11.35 16.58
CA GLU A 68 -4.42 10.74 17.64
C GLU A 68 -5.12 10.81 19.00
N LYS A 69 -5.73 11.96 19.33
CA LYS A 69 -6.55 12.11 20.53
C LYS A 69 -7.69 11.09 20.57
N GLU A 70 -8.43 10.92 19.47
CA GLU A 70 -9.51 9.94 19.41
C GLU A 70 -9.01 8.49 19.59
N LEU A 71 -7.86 8.16 19.01
CA LEU A 71 -7.25 6.85 19.16
C LEU A 71 -6.82 6.60 20.61
N ALA A 72 -6.18 7.57 21.26
CA ALA A 72 -5.79 7.49 22.66
C ALA A 72 -7.00 7.30 23.59
N VAL A 73 -8.12 7.98 23.32
CA VAL A 73 -9.37 7.80 24.08
C VAL A 73 -9.90 6.38 23.90
N LYS A 74 -9.95 5.86 22.67
CA LYS A 74 -10.41 4.49 22.39
C LYS A 74 -9.52 3.44 23.06
N GLU A 75 -8.21 3.66 23.07
CA GLU A 75 -7.23 2.80 23.73
C GLU A 75 -7.40 2.81 25.26
N ALA A 76 -7.53 3.99 25.87
CA ALA A 76 -7.81 4.11 27.30
C ALA A 76 -9.13 3.42 27.70
N ASP A 77 -10.18 3.57 26.88
CA ASP A 77 -11.45 2.88 27.07
C ASP A 77 -11.33 1.36 26.95
N PHE A 78 -10.49 0.87 26.04
CA PHE A 78 -10.23 -0.56 25.90
C PHE A 78 -9.58 -1.13 27.17
N TYR A 79 -8.51 -0.50 27.67
CA TYR A 79 -7.85 -0.94 28.90
C TYR A 79 -8.75 -0.83 30.13
N ARG A 80 -9.57 0.24 30.21
CA ARG A 80 -10.56 0.40 31.27
C ARG A 80 -11.53 -0.77 31.32
N ARG A 81 -12.17 -1.12 30.20
CA ARG A 81 -13.10 -2.26 30.14
C ARG A 81 -12.43 -3.58 30.48
N GLN A 82 -11.19 -3.79 30.02
CA GLN A 82 -10.41 -4.98 30.35
C GLN A 82 -10.15 -5.08 31.86
N SER A 83 -9.81 -3.96 32.51
CA SER A 83 -9.58 -3.91 33.96
C SER A 83 -10.87 -4.13 34.77
N GLU A 84 -12.00 -3.59 34.31
CA GLU A 84 -13.32 -3.77 34.92
C GLU A 84 -13.76 -5.24 34.83
N GLU A 85 -13.54 -5.90 33.69
CA GLU A 85 -13.86 -7.33 33.51
C GLU A 85 -12.99 -8.22 34.40
N ALA A 86 -11.72 -7.88 34.58
CA ALA A 86 -10.80 -8.61 35.47
C ALA A 86 -11.13 -8.43 36.97
N SER A 87 -11.85 -7.36 37.33
CA SER A 87 -12.12 -6.98 38.73
C SER A 87 -13.49 -7.46 39.25
N LYS A 88 -14.33 -8.10 38.42
CA LYS A 88 -15.63 -8.62 38.87
C LYS A 88 -15.46 -9.79 39.84
N PRO A 89 -16.08 -9.76 41.03
CA PRO A 89 -15.97 -10.85 42.00
C PRO A 89 -16.71 -12.10 41.50
N LYS A 90 -16.01 -13.23 41.43
CA LYS A 90 -16.61 -14.55 41.17
C LYS A 90 -17.47 -14.94 42.36
N LEU A 91 -18.80 -14.97 42.21
CA LEU A 91 -19.67 -15.58 43.20
C LEU A 91 -19.33 -17.07 43.31
N ALA A 92 -18.79 -17.47 44.45
CA ALA A 92 -18.51 -18.86 44.76
C ALA A 92 -19.83 -19.61 44.97
N THR A 93 -20.24 -20.40 43.98
CA THR A 93 -21.13 -21.54 44.19
C THR A 93 -20.33 -22.79 43.91
N SER A 94 -20.17 -23.58 44.98
CA SER A 94 -19.53 -24.89 44.97
C SER A 94 -20.31 -25.86 44.09
N SER A 95 -19.81 -26.15 42.91
CA SER A 95 -19.90 -27.46 42.28
C SER A 95 -18.81 -27.57 41.22
N ASP A 96 -18.10 -28.69 41.25
CA ASP A 96 -17.12 -29.09 40.24
C ASP A 96 -17.75 -28.98 38.85
N SER A 97 -17.43 -27.90 38.15
CA SER A 97 -17.58 -27.74 36.71
C SER A 97 -16.84 -26.47 36.34
N SER A 98 -15.64 -26.65 35.79
CA SER A 98 -14.79 -25.62 35.22
C SER A 98 -15.55 -24.81 34.16
N SER A 99 -16.27 -23.78 34.58
CA SER A 99 -16.90 -22.79 33.71
C SER A 99 -16.09 -21.50 33.76
N SER A 100 -14.84 -21.60 33.29
CA SER A 100 -14.34 -20.50 32.47
C SER A 100 -15.33 -20.36 31.32
N VAL A 101 -15.87 -19.17 31.05
CA VAL A 101 -16.52 -18.89 29.78
C VAL A 101 -15.50 -19.23 28.71
N SER A 102 -15.60 -20.44 28.17
CA SER A 102 -14.66 -20.96 27.19
C SER A 102 -14.98 -20.21 25.91
N VAL A 103 -14.15 -19.20 25.61
CA VAL A 103 -13.95 -18.80 24.22
C VAL A 103 -13.82 -20.11 23.44
N PRO A 104 -14.66 -20.39 22.43
CA PRO A 104 -14.56 -21.63 21.67
C PRO A 104 -13.11 -21.76 21.22
N LYS A 105 -12.39 -22.74 21.77
CA LYS A 105 -10.97 -22.90 21.49
C LYS A 105 -10.88 -23.40 20.06
N ILE A 106 -10.73 -22.47 19.12
CA ILE A 106 -10.64 -22.77 17.69
C ILE A 106 -9.47 -23.74 17.51
N PRO A 107 -9.70 -24.93 16.93
CA PRO A 107 -8.64 -25.89 16.66
C PRO A 107 -7.51 -25.28 15.83
N LYS A 108 -6.26 -25.60 16.18
CA LYS A 108 -5.09 -25.20 15.37
C LYS A 108 -5.11 -25.98 14.05
N ILE A 109 -4.83 -25.29 12.95
CA ILE A 109 -4.67 -25.92 11.63
C ILE A 109 -3.43 -26.85 11.64
N PRO A 110 -3.55 -28.12 11.21
CA PRO A 110 -2.41 -29.00 11.03
C PRO A 110 -1.37 -28.39 10.10
N GLU A 111 -0.09 -28.62 10.35
CA GLU A 111 0.97 -28.06 9.52
C GLU A 111 0.97 -28.69 8.12
N PHE A 112 1.27 -27.86 7.11
CA PHE A 112 1.39 -28.29 5.72
C PHE A 112 2.73 -27.88 5.14
N SER A 113 3.53 -28.88 4.73
CA SER A 113 4.88 -28.69 4.22
C SER A 113 5.01 -28.71 2.69
N GLY A 114 3.91 -28.89 1.95
CA GLY A 114 3.92 -28.92 0.48
C GLY A 114 3.69 -30.29 -0.17
N SER A 115 3.26 -31.31 0.59
CA SER A 115 2.97 -32.63 0.03
C SER A 115 1.68 -32.67 -0.79
N SER A 116 1.77 -32.94 -2.10
CA SER A 116 0.59 -33.08 -2.97
C SER A 116 -0.33 -34.25 -2.59
N VAL A 117 0.21 -35.30 -1.95
CA VAL A 117 -0.58 -36.48 -1.52
C VAL A 117 -1.46 -36.13 -0.31
N GLY A 118 -0.93 -35.34 0.63
CA GLY A 118 -1.66 -34.92 1.84
C GLY A 118 -2.57 -33.72 1.62
N PHE A 119 -2.37 -32.97 0.54
CA PHE A 119 -3.05 -31.70 0.29
C PHE A 119 -4.58 -31.80 0.25
N PRO A 120 -5.22 -32.77 -0.45
CA PRO A 120 -6.69 -32.87 -0.50
C PRO A 120 -7.32 -33.05 0.88
N ARG A 121 -6.69 -33.86 1.74
CA ARG A 121 -7.16 -34.07 3.11
C ARG A 121 -6.98 -32.83 3.97
N TRP A 122 -5.83 -32.17 3.83
CA TRP A 122 -5.50 -30.97 4.58
C TRP A 122 -6.46 -29.82 4.23
N VAL A 123 -6.70 -29.55 2.94
CA VAL A 123 -7.58 -28.46 2.51
C VAL A 123 -9.04 -28.69 2.91
N SER A 124 -9.54 -29.94 2.82
CA SER A 124 -10.88 -30.29 3.30
C SER A 124 -11.03 -30.04 4.80
N TRP A 125 -10.02 -30.39 5.59
CA TRP A 125 -10.04 -30.13 7.03
C TRP A 125 -10.09 -28.62 7.34
N VAL A 126 -9.39 -27.79 6.56
CA VAL A 126 -9.41 -26.33 6.71
C VAL A 126 -10.78 -25.76 6.35
N ASP A 127 -11.40 -26.23 5.26
CA ASP A 127 -12.76 -25.83 4.89
C ASP A 127 -13.78 -26.20 5.98
N ASP A 128 -13.68 -27.43 6.51
CA ASP A 128 -14.55 -27.89 7.59
C ASP A 128 -14.37 -27.01 8.83
N LEU A 129 -13.13 -26.64 9.18
CA LEU A 129 -12.86 -25.71 10.26
C LEU A 129 -13.59 -24.39 10.03
N PHE A 130 -13.38 -23.72 8.90
CA PHE A 130 -14.00 -22.41 8.67
C PHE A 130 -15.52 -22.46 8.55
N SER A 131 -16.08 -23.57 8.06
CA SER A 131 -17.53 -23.81 8.03
C SER A 131 -18.12 -23.92 9.44
N ASN A 132 -17.37 -24.48 10.39
CA ASN A 132 -17.77 -24.61 11.79
C ASN A 132 -17.55 -23.32 12.62
N TYR A 133 -16.79 -22.35 12.08
CA TYR A 133 -16.46 -21.10 12.76
C TYR A 133 -16.77 -19.88 11.86
N PRO A 134 -18.06 -19.60 11.54
CA PRO A 134 -18.47 -18.52 10.65
C PRO A 134 -18.14 -17.12 11.18
N GLN A 135 -17.83 -16.98 12.48
CA GLN A 135 -17.36 -15.73 13.07
C GLN A 135 -15.93 -15.34 12.64
N LEU A 136 -15.17 -16.27 12.06
CA LEU A 136 -13.84 -15.99 11.55
C LEU A 136 -13.94 -15.17 10.28
N ASN A 137 -13.51 -13.91 10.37
CA ASN A 137 -13.35 -13.08 9.19
C ASN A 137 -12.22 -13.60 8.29
N ASP A 138 -12.26 -13.16 7.03
CA ASP A 138 -11.30 -13.61 6.00
C ASP A 138 -9.84 -13.37 6.41
N PHE A 139 -9.55 -12.22 7.05
CA PHE A 139 -8.20 -11.92 7.54
C PHE A 139 -7.70 -12.98 8.55
N SER A 140 -8.52 -13.35 9.53
CA SER A 140 -8.19 -14.38 10.52
C SER A 140 -7.98 -15.74 9.86
N GLN A 141 -8.85 -16.11 8.92
CA GLN A 141 -8.74 -17.36 8.16
C GLN A 141 -7.41 -17.43 7.41
N ARG A 142 -7.04 -16.37 6.68
CA ARG A 142 -5.76 -16.28 5.97
C ARG A 142 -4.57 -16.42 6.91
N MET A 143 -4.59 -15.69 8.03
CA MET A 143 -3.47 -15.71 8.97
C MET A 143 -3.27 -17.10 9.58
N MET A 144 -4.35 -17.80 9.92
CA MET A 144 -4.30 -19.17 10.43
C MET A 144 -3.72 -20.14 9.40
N VAL A 145 -4.12 -20.02 8.14
CA VAL A 145 -3.59 -20.85 7.06
C VAL A 145 -2.09 -20.58 6.88
N VAL A 146 -1.69 -19.32 6.77
CA VAL A 146 -0.30 -18.91 6.54
C VAL A 146 0.62 -19.35 7.69
N ASP A 147 0.14 -19.32 8.95
CA ASP A 147 0.89 -19.83 10.10
C ASP A 147 1.14 -21.35 10.04
N SER A 148 0.17 -22.10 9.47
CA SER A 148 0.27 -23.55 9.31
C SER A 148 1.14 -24.00 8.14
N LEU A 149 1.46 -23.10 7.19
CA LEU A 149 2.39 -23.41 6.10
C LEU A 149 3.83 -23.48 6.61
N LYS A 150 4.54 -24.55 6.25
CA LYS A 150 5.96 -24.79 6.57
C LYS A 150 6.72 -25.26 5.32
N GLY A 151 8.05 -25.29 5.41
CA GLY A 151 8.91 -25.82 4.33
C GLY A 151 8.59 -25.24 2.96
N ASP A 152 8.52 -26.10 1.94
CA ASP A 152 8.28 -25.73 0.54
C ASP A 152 6.96 -24.96 0.34
N ALA A 153 5.92 -25.29 1.11
CA ALA A 153 4.66 -24.56 1.07
C ALA A 153 4.80 -23.11 1.54
N ARG A 154 5.61 -22.88 2.58
CA ARG A 154 5.88 -21.53 3.06
C ARG A 154 6.76 -20.75 2.09
N SER A 155 7.84 -21.37 1.60
CA SER A 155 8.73 -20.76 0.61
C SER A 155 8.00 -20.41 -0.69
N TRP A 156 7.04 -21.24 -1.11
CA TRP A 156 6.19 -20.92 -2.26
C TRP A 156 5.27 -19.73 -1.96
N TYR A 157 4.63 -19.68 -0.79
CA TYR A 157 3.76 -18.57 -0.41
C TYR A 157 4.51 -17.23 -0.39
N ASP A 158 5.72 -17.20 0.20
CA ASP A 158 6.54 -15.99 0.29
C ASP A 158 7.05 -15.50 -1.09
N ALA A 159 7.03 -16.36 -2.12
CA ALA A 159 7.45 -16.05 -3.49
C ALA A 159 6.29 -15.76 -4.45
N GLU A 160 5.04 -15.97 -4.03
CA GLU A 160 3.84 -15.79 -4.87
C GLU A 160 3.38 -14.33 -4.81
N PRO A 161 3.02 -13.68 -5.94
CA PRO A 161 2.54 -12.30 -5.95
C PRO A 161 1.23 -12.13 -5.16
N ASP A 162 1.14 -11.02 -4.40
CA ASP A 162 0.05 -10.70 -3.45
C ASP A 162 -1.38 -10.82 -3.99
N SER A 163 -1.56 -10.77 -5.32
CA SER A 163 -2.86 -10.90 -5.98
C SER A 163 -3.61 -12.21 -5.68
N SER A 164 -2.92 -13.31 -5.37
CA SER A 164 -3.54 -14.60 -5.06
C SER A 164 -3.73 -14.88 -3.56
N THR A 165 -3.40 -13.94 -2.68
CA THR A 165 -3.46 -14.11 -1.23
C THR A 165 -4.44 -13.15 -0.55
N VAL A 166 -5.27 -12.45 -1.33
CA VAL A 166 -6.22 -11.42 -0.88
C VAL A 166 -7.48 -11.95 -0.18
N SER A 167 -7.73 -13.26 -0.23
CA SER A 167 -8.84 -13.91 0.47
C SER A 167 -8.54 -15.40 0.71
N TRP A 168 -9.22 -16.04 1.65
CA TRP A 168 -9.11 -17.49 1.83
C TRP A 168 -9.47 -18.26 0.54
N PRO A 169 -10.58 -17.97 -0.15
CA PRO A 169 -10.90 -18.63 -1.42
C PRO A 169 -9.80 -18.47 -2.48
N ALA A 170 -9.25 -17.28 -2.64
CA ALA A 170 -8.16 -17.04 -3.60
C ALA A 170 -6.89 -17.80 -3.22
N LEU A 171 -6.53 -17.81 -1.93
CA LEU A 171 -5.38 -18.55 -1.42
C LEU A 171 -5.56 -20.06 -1.60
N LYS A 172 -6.77 -20.57 -1.34
CA LYS A 172 -7.14 -21.96 -1.54
C LYS A 172 -7.01 -22.37 -3.01
N ASP A 173 -7.51 -21.55 -3.93
CA ASP A 173 -7.39 -21.82 -5.38
C ASP A 173 -5.94 -21.84 -5.84
N ALA A 174 -5.11 -20.93 -5.34
CA ALA A 174 -3.68 -20.91 -5.62
C ALA A 174 -2.96 -22.17 -5.08
N LEU A 175 -3.29 -22.57 -3.85
CA LEU A 175 -2.79 -23.80 -3.24
C LEU A 175 -3.26 -25.06 -3.99
N LEU A 176 -4.52 -25.09 -4.45
CA LEU A 176 -5.07 -26.16 -5.30
C LEU A 176 -4.33 -26.26 -6.63
N ARG A 177 -4.02 -25.14 -7.27
CA ARG A 177 -3.23 -25.11 -8.51
C ARG A 177 -1.82 -25.66 -8.30
N LYS A 178 -1.20 -25.39 -7.15
CA LYS A 178 0.17 -25.82 -6.82
C LYS A 178 0.25 -27.27 -6.33
N TYR A 179 -0.63 -27.66 -5.42
CA TYR A 179 -0.55 -28.91 -4.66
C TYR A 179 -1.75 -29.86 -4.87
N GLY A 180 -2.83 -29.40 -5.51
CA GLY A 180 -4.07 -30.16 -5.76
C GLY A 180 -3.97 -31.29 -6.78
N GLY A 181 -2.76 -31.60 -7.26
CA GLY A 181 -2.50 -32.87 -7.93
C GLY A 181 -2.96 -32.98 -9.38
N THR A 182 -3.40 -31.91 -10.04
CA THR A 182 -3.68 -31.95 -11.50
C THR A 182 -2.43 -32.18 -12.34
N ASN A 183 -1.24 -31.82 -11.84
CA ASN A 183 0.05 -32.23 -12.42
C ASN A 183 0.46 -33.67 -12.04
N SER A 184 -0.15 -34.23 -11.00
CA SER A 184 0.14 -35.56 -10.47
C SER A 184 -0.50 -36.66 -11.32
N ILE A 185 -1.68 -36.43 -11.92
CA ILE A 185 -2.28 -37.37 -12.88
C ILE A 185 -1.42 -37.46 -14.15
N SER A 186 -1.03 -36.32 -14.74
CA SER A 186 -0.17 -36.32 -15.91
C SER A 186 1.15 -37.02 -15.62
N ASN A 187 1.82 -36.70 -14.50
CA ASN A 187 3.06 -37.38 -14.10
C ASN A 187 2.86 -38.87 -13.76
N ALA A 188 1.74 -39.24 -13.14
CA ALA A 188 1.41 -40.63 -12.84
C ALA A 188 1.11 -41.42 -14.13
N LEU A 189 0.41 -40.83 -15.11
CA LEU A 189 0.19 -41.43 -16.43
C LEU A 189 1.50 -41.57 -17.19
N THR A 190 2.40 -40.58 -17.15
CA THR A 190 3.73 -40.69 -17.76
C THR A 190 4.55 -41.80 -17.10
N THR A 191 4.51 -41.92 -15.77
CA THR A 191 5.21 -42.96 -15.01
C THR A 191 4.63 -44.36 -15.29
N ILE A 192 3.30 -44.50 -15.32
CA ILE A 192 2.63 -45.76 -15.68
C ILE A 192 2.92 -46.15 -17.14
N SER A 193 2.99 -45.17 -18.04
CA SER A 193 3.39 -45.38 -19.44
C SER A 193 4.84 -45.87 -19.54
N LEU A 194 5.75 -45.28 -18.77
CA LEU A 194 7.16 -45.69 -18.67
C LEU A 194 7.37 -47.08 -18.06
N MET A 195 6.51 -47.51 -17.12
CA MET A 195 6.61 -48.82 -16.48
C MET A 195 5.99 -49.96 -17.30
N LYS A 196 5.27 -49.66 -18.40
CA LYS A 196 4.54 -50.68 -19.18
C LYS A 196 5.30 -51.32 -20.35
N LEU A 197 6.60 -51.16 -20.48
CA LEU A 197 7.38 -51.77 -21.57
C LEU A 197 8.63 -52.51 -21.07
N THR A 198 8.41 -53.71 -20.55
CA THR A 198 9.26 -54.86 -20.92
C THR A 198 8.33 -56.01 -21.28
N SER A 199 7.80 -55.97 -22.50
CA SER A 199 7.25 -57.16 -23.13
C SER A 199 8.36 -58.21 -23.13
N ARG A 200 8.13 -59.26 -22.34
CA ARG A 200 8.77 -60.58 -22.35
C ARG A 200 9.67 -60.76 -23.58
N SER A 201 10.99 -60.65 -23.39
CA SER A 201 11.97 -61.13 -24.37
C SER A 201 12.03 -62.64 -24.24
N ASP A 202 12.00 -63.29 -25.40
CA ASP A 202 11.66 -64.69 -25.64
C ASP A 202 12.59 -65.75 -25.02
N PHE A 203 12.05 -66.97 -25.03
CA PHE A 203 12.66 -68.29 -24.82
C PHE A 203 14.10 -68.43 -25.31
#